data_AF-A0A438FR73-F1
#
_entry.id   AF-A0A438FR73-F1
#
_cell.length_a   1.000
_cell.length_b   1.000
_cell.length_c   1.000
_cell.angle_alpha   90.00
_cell.angle_beta   90.00
_cell.angle_gamma   90.00
#
_symmetry.space_group_name_H-M   'P 1'
#
loop_
_entity.id
_entity.type
_entity.pdbx_description
1 polymer ?
#
loop_
_entity_poly.entity_id
_entity_poly.type
_entity_poly.pdbx_seq_one_letter_code
_entity_poly.pdbx_strand_id
1 'polypeptide(L)'
;MRAHYAKWERSNRLSLISIKRSIAEHLLGGIPESNNAKEFLVAVAKRYQTSDNAEVGHFMDELMNMRYNDMKGVREYILKMVHLQTRLKALDIPIPNKFIVHQALNTLPSSFSQIKNAYNTLNQSWGVND
;
A
#
# COMPACT_ATOMS: atom_id res chain seq x y z
N MET A 1 -11.74 -40.39 8.17
CA MET A 1 -11.07 -39.83 6.97
C MET A 1 -12.05 -39.31 5.92
N ARG A 2 -13.00 -40.13 5.41
CA ARG A 2 -13.99 -39.70 4.38
C ARG A 2 -14.88 -38.51 4.78
N ALA A 3 -15.39 -38.46 6.01
CA ALA A 3 -16.27 -37.38 6.47
C ALA A 3 -15.54 -36.01 6.55
N HIS A 4 -14.28 -36.00 6.98
CA HIS A 4 -13.47 -34.79 7.02
C HIS A 4 -13.16 -34.27 5.61
N TYR A 5 -12.84 -35.19 4.67
CA TYR A 5 -12.63 -34.84 3.28
C TYR A 5 -13.90 -34.23 2.64
N ALA A 6 -15.07 -34.84 2.85
CA ALA A 6 -16.34 -34.31 2.34
C ALA A 6 -16.67 -32.91 2.91
N LYS A 7 -16.39 -32.68 4.21
CA LYS A 7 -16.55 -31.36 4.83
C LYS A 7 -15.60 -30.33 4.22
N TRP A 8 -14.34 -30.70 3.99
CA TRP A 8 -13.36 -29.84 3.33
C TRP A 8 -13.78 -29.50 1.89
N GLU A 9 -14.20 -30.49 1.11
CA GLU A 9 -14.65 -30.32 -0.27
C GLU A 9 -15.83 -29.34 -0.37
N ARG A 10 -16.81 -29.49 0.54
CA ARG A 10 -17.94 -28.56 0.63
C ARG A 10 -17.48 -27.14 0.95
N SER A 11 -16.56 -26.98 1.91
CA SER A 11 -16.02 -25.66 2.28
C SER A 11 -15.25 -25.03 1.11
N ASN A 12 -14.40 -25.80 0.45
CA ASN A 12 -13.62 -25.38 -0.71
C ASN A 12 -14.52 -24.88 -1.85
N ARG A 13 -15.58 -25.62 -2.19
CA ARG A 13 -16.56 -25.22 -3.20
C ARG A 13 -17.29 -23.92 -2.84
N LEU A 14 -17.70 -23.77 -1.57
CA LEU A 14 -18.36 -22.55 -1.10
C LEU A 14 -17.42 -21.34 -1.16
N SER A 15 -16.16 -21.50 -0.74
CA SER A 15 -15.14 -20.46 -0.85
C SER A 15 -14.92 -20.05 -2.30
N LEU A 16 -14.79 -21.00 -3.23
CA LEU A 16 -14.60 -20.72 -4.65
C LEU A 16 -15.76 -19.90 -5.23
N ILE A 17 -17.01 -20.27 -4.94
CA ILE A 17 -18.19 -19.52 -5.37
C ILE A 17 -18.17 -18.11 -4.80
N SER A 18 -17.82 -17.96 -3.51
CA SER A 18 -17.75 -16.65 -2.86
C SER A 18 -16.70 -15.75 -3.49
N ILE A 19 -15.51 -16.28 -3.77
CA ILE A 19 -14.42 -15.53 -4.40
C ILE A 19 -14.83 -15.12 -5.82
N LYS A 20 -15.33 -16.04 -6.65
CA LYS A 20 -15.77 -15.73 -8.01
C LYS A 20 -16.84 -14.64 -8.05
N ARG A 21 -17.78 -14.65 -7.08
CA ARG A 21 -18.83 -13.62 -6.96
C ARG A 21 -18.32 -12.24 -6.54
N SER A 22 -17.17 -12.15 -5.87
CA SER A 22 -16.55 -10.86 -5.53
C SER A 22 -15.79 -10.20 -6.69
N ILE A 23 -15.60 -10.92 -7.80
CA ILE A 23 -14.87 -10.46 -8.98
C ILE A 23 -15.89 -10.13 -10.07
N ALA A 24 -15.72 -8.99 -10.75
CA ALA A 24 -16.59 -8.61 -11.85
C ALA A 24 -16.52 -9.66 -12.99
N GLU A 25 -17.65 -9.98 -13.60
CA GLU A 25 -17.76 -11.08 -14.58
C GLU A 25 -16.77 -10.96 -15.75
N HIS A 26 -16.59 -9.75 -16.28
CA HIS A 26 -15.65 -9.48 -17.37
C HIS A 26 -14.17 -9.72 -17.00
N LEU A 27 -13.84 -9.75 -15.71
CA LEU A 27 -12.49 -10.03 -15.21
C LEU A 27 -12.25 -11.55 -15.07
N LEU A 28 -13.30 -12.33 -14.83
CA LEU A 28 -13.19 -13.79 -14.67
C LEU A 28 -12.70 -14.50 -15.93
N GLY A 29 -13.07 -14.01 -17.12
CA GLY A 29 -12.72 -14.66 -18.39
C GLY A 29 -11.21 -14.80 -18.67
N GLY A 30 -10.37 -14.03 -17.98
CA GLY A 30 -8.92 -14.12 -18.09
C GLY A 30 -8.23 -14.99 -17.03
N ILE A 31 -8.98 -15.63 -16.13
CA ILE A 31 -8.46 -16.40 -15.01
C ILE A 31 -8.65 -17.89 -15.30
N PRO A 32 -7.60 -18.73 -15.22
CA PRO A 32 -7.73 -20.17 -15.36
C PRO A 32 -8.74 -20.75 -14.36
N GLU A 33 -9.55 -21.69 -14.83
CA GLU A 33 -10.46 -22.44 -13.97
C GLU A 33 -9.69 -23.32 -12.97
N SER A 34 -10.21 -23.43 -11.75
CA SER A 34 -9.67 -24.32 -10.72
C SER A 34 -10.80 -24.81 -9.83
N ASN A 35 -10.73 -26.08 -9.43
CA ASN A 35 -11.63 -26.68 -8.45
C ASN A 35 -11.19 -26.40 -7.01
N ASN A 36 -10.02 -25.79 -6.80
CA ASN A 36 -9.47 -25.48 -5.49
C ASN A 36 -9.45 -23.97 -5.27
N ALA A 37 -10.11 -23.50 -4.20
CA ALA A 37 -10.20 -22.09 -3.87
C ALA A 37 -8.83 -21.42 -3.65
N LYS A 38 -7.86 -22.14 -3.06
CA LYS A 38 -6.51 -21.62 -2.83
C LYS A 38 -5.76 -21.44 -4.15
N GLU A 39 -5.81 -22.42 -5.04
CA GLU A 39 -5.19 -22.32 -6.37
C GLU A 39 -5.83 -21.22 -7.21
N PHE A 40 -7.16 -21.09 -7.15
CA PHE A 40 -7.87 -20.01 -7.81
C PHE A 40 -7.41 -18.64 -7.33
N LEU A 41 -7.23 -18.44 -6.01
CA LEU A 41 -6.69 -17.19 -5.47
C LEU A 41 -5.27 -16.89 -5.94
N VAL A 42 -4.41 -17.91 -6.04
CA VAL A 42 -3.06 -17.74 -6.60
C VAL A 42 -3.12 -17.32 -8.07
N ALA A 43 -4.03 -17.89 -8.85
CA ALA A 43 -4.23 -17.51 -10.25
C ALA A 43 -4.74 -16.06 -10.38
N VAL A 44 -5.68 -15.64 -9.53
CA VAL A 44 -6.15 -14.25 -9.44
C VAL A 44 -4.99 -13.32 -9.12
N ALA A 45 -4.22 -13.62 -8.07
CA ALA A 45 -3.09 -12.79 -7.65
C ALA A 45 -2.05 -12.65 -8.76
N LYS A 46 -1.73 -13.73 -9.47
CA LYS A 46 -0.80 -13.72 -10.61
C LYS A 46 -1.35 -12.91 -11.79
N ARG A 47 -2.64 -13.01 -12.09
CA ARG A 47 -3.27 -12.33 -13.24
C ARG A 47 -3.30 -10.81 -13.05
N TYR A 48 -3.52 -10.36 -11.82
CA TYR A 48 -3.62 -8.94 -11.46
C TYR A 48 -2.41 -8.43 -10.69
N GLN A 49 -1.29 -9.16 -10.75
CA GLN A 49 -0.04 -8.68 -10.20
C GLN A 49 0.37 -7.42 -10.96
N THR A 50 0.48 -6.31 -10.24
CA THR A 50 1.01 -5.09 -10.80
C THR A 50 2.52 -5.25 -10.94
N SER A 51 3.10 -4.72 -12.02
CA SER A 51 4.56 -4.70 -12.18
C SER A 51 5.18 -3.87 -11.06
N ASP A 52 6.28 -4.33 -10.47
CA ASP A 52 7.03 -3.59 -9.44
C ASP A 52 7.34 -2.16 -9.91
N ASN A 53 7.68 -1.96 -11.18
CA ASN A 53 7.93 -0.63 -11.74
C ASN A 53 6.69 0.28 -11.75
N ALA A 54 5.51 -0.29 -12.00
CA ALA A 54 4.26 0.45 -11.97
C ALA A 54 3.85 0.78 -10.52
N GLU A 55 4.08 -0.13 -9.57
CA GLU A 55 3.90 0.15 -8.13
C GLU A 55 4.87 1.23 -7.63
N VAL A 56 6.15 1.15 -8.01
CA VAL A 56 7.15 2.19 -7.70
C VAL A 56 6.70 3.54 -8.26
N GLY A 57 6.28 3.59 -9.53
CA GLY A 57 5.78 4.81 -10.15
C GLY A 57 4.59 5.42 -9.40
N HIS A 58 3.61 4.59 -9.04
CA HIS A 58 2.46 5.02 -8.25
C HIS A 58 2.85 5.59 -6.88
N PHE A 59 3.67 4.86 -6.10
CA PHE A 59 4.06 5.32 -4.76
C PHE A 59 4.96 6.56 -4.80
N MET A 60 5.84 6.68 -5.81
CA MET A 60 6.64 7.88 -6.02
C MET A 60 5.76 9.09 -6.37
N ASP A 61 4.81 8.92 -7.29
CA ASP A 61 3.88 9.99 -7.67
C ASP A 61 3.03 10.44 -6.47
N GLU A 62 2.50 9.48 -5.70
CA GLU A 62 1.74 9.78 -4.49
C GLU A 62 2.61 10.50 -3.45
N LEU A 63 3.86 10.09 -3.24
CA LEU A 63 4.76 10.72 -2.29
C LEU A 63 5.10 12.17 -2.67
N MET A 64 5.35 12.43 -3.97
CA MET A 64 5.76 13.73 -4.47
C MET A 64 4.59 14.72 -4.56
N ASN A 65 3.39 14.23 -4.90
CA ASN A 65 2.21 15.07 -5.12
C ASN A 65 1.30 15.18 -3.90
N MET A 66 1.56 14.42 -2.83
CA MET A 66 0.76 14.45 -1.62
C MET A 66 0.79 15.83 -0.95
N ARG A 67 -0.39 16.44 -0.80
CA ARG A 67 -0.58 17.72 -0.10
C ARG A 67 -1.24 17.50 1.25
N TYR A 68 -0.87 18.31 2.23
CA TYR A 68 -1.58 18.34 3.49
C TYR A 68 -3.03 18.78 3.27
N ASN A 69 -3.95 18.09 3.93
CA ASN A 69 -5.36 18.42 3.93
C ASN A 69 -5.72 18.79 5.36
N ASP A 70 -6.18 20.02 5.57
CA ASP A 70 -6.50 20.58 6.90
C ASP A 70 -7.56 19.77 7.68
N MET A 71 -8.26 18.83 7.01
CA MET A 71 -9.18 17.88 7.65
C MET A 71 -8.49 16.74 8.42
N LYS A 72 -7.22 16.46 8.13
CA LYS A 72 -6.45 15.38 8.78
C LYS A 72 -5.30 15.98 9.59
N GLY A 73 -5.00 15.43 10.76
CA GLY A 73 -3.91 15.93 11.58
C GLY A 73 -2.53 15.76 10.93
N VAL A 74 -1.58 16.65 11.24
CA VAL A 74 -0.18 16.58 10.76
C VAL A 74 0.47 15.23 11.03
N ARG A 75 0.16 14.60 12.17
CA ARG A 75 0.67 13.27 12.50
C ARG A 75 0.20 12.20 11.51
N GLU A 76 -1.09 12.20 11.15
CA GLU A 76 -1.63 11.25 10.17
C GLU A 76 -1.02 11.47 8.78
N TYR A 77 -0.80 12.73 8.42
CA TYR A 77 -0.13 13.10 7.19
C TYR A 77 1.30 12.53 7.10
N ILE A 78 2.10 12.73 8.15
CA ILE A 78 3.46 12.19 8.24
C ILE A 78 3.45 10.65 8.23
N LEU A 79 2.56 10.02 8.98
CA LEU A 79 2.41 8.55 8.98
C LEU A 79 2.08 8.01 7.59
N LYS A 80 1.29 8.73 6.80
CA LYS A 80 1.02 8.36 5.40
C LYS A 80 2.29 8.42 4.55
N MET A 81 3.14 9.44 4.72
CA MET A 81 4.43 9.51 4.02
C MET A 81 5.39 8.39 4.44
N VAL A 82 5.47 8.03 5.73
CA VAL A 82 6.25 6.89 6.22
C VAL A 82 5.74 5.57 5.65
N HIS A 83 4.42 5.44 5.52
CA HIS A 83 3.82 4.28 4.89
C HIS A 83 4.30 4.13 3.43
N LEU A 84 4.27 5.21 2.65
CA LEU A 84 4.80 5.23 1.28
C LEU A 84 6.29 4.91 1.23
N GLN A 85 7.09 5.48 2.12
CA GLN A 85 8.51 5.17 2.27
C GLN A 85 8.75 3.67 2.50
N THR A 86 7.95 3.06 3.39
CA THR A 86 8.05 1.62 3.71
C THR A 86 7.64 0.75 2.53
N ARG A 87 6.59 1.15 1.79
CA ARG A 87 6.15 0.49 0.56
C ARG A 87 7.23 0.52 -0.52
N LEU A 88 7.89 1.66 -0.72
CA LEU A 88 8.99 1.82 -1.67
C LEU A 88 10.23 1.02 -1.27
N LYS A 89 10.56 0.98 0.03
CA LYS A 89 11.64 0.15 0.55
C LYS A 89 11.40 -1.34 0.31
N ALA A 90 10.15 -1.81 0.42
CA ALA A 90 9.80 -3.20 0.10
C ALA A 90 9.97 -3.56 -1.39
N LEU A 91 10.01 -2.55 -2.26
CA LEU A 91 10.27 -2.65 -3.70
C LEU A 91 11.74 -2.31 -4.05
N ASP A 92 12.64 -2.39 -3.07
CA ASP A 92 14.08 -2.10 -3.22
C ASP A 92 14.41 -0.64 -3.64
N ILE A 93 13.50 0.30 -3.35
CA ILE A 93 13.71 1.75 -3.53
C ILE A 93 13.82 2.41 -2.14
N PRO A 94 14.99 2.34 -1.48
CA PRO A 94 15.16 2.93 -0.15
C PRO A 94 15.17 4.45 -0.23
N ILE A 95 14.21 5.09 0.45
CA ILE A 95 14.17 6.55 0.62
C ILE A 95 14.73 6.92 2.01
N PRO A 96 15.70 7.84 2.11
CA PRO A 96 16.24 8.29 3.40
C PRO A 96 15.18 8.99 4.27
N ASN A 97 15.20 8.79 5.59
CA ASN A 97 14.30 9.50 6.52
C ASN A 97 14.39 11.02 6.38
N LYS A 98 15.61 11.54 6.14
CA LYS A 98 15.85 12.97 5.90
C LYS A 98 15.03 13.51 4.72
N PHE A 99 14.84 12.70 3.67
CA PHE A 99 14.01 13.08 2.54
C PHE A 99 12.54 13.19 2.95
N ILE A 100 12.02 12.20 3.69
CA ILE A 100 10.64 12.19 4.17
C ILE A 100 10.35 13.38 5.09
N VAL A 101 11.24 13.68 6.04
CA VAL A 101 11.09 14.84 6.93
C VAL A 101 11.10 16.13 6.12
N HIS A 102 12.05 16.28 5.19
CA HIS A 102 12.13 17.49 4.37
C HIS A 102 10.89 17.67 3.48
N GLN A 103 10.40 16.59 2.88
CA GLN A 103 9.19 16.60 2.05
C GLN A 103 7.97 16.98 2.88
N ALA A 104 7.77 16.34 4.04
CA ALA A 104 6.66 16.63 4.95
C ALA A 104 6.64 18.11 5.36
N LEU A 105 7.78 18.67 5.73
CA LEU A 105 7.88 20.08 6.13
C LEU A 105 7.63 21.05 4.97
N ASN A 106 8.00 20.67 3.74
CA ASN A 106 7.81 21.52 2.56
C ASN A 106 6.37 21.56 2.05
N THR A 107 5.59 20.51 2.30
CA THR A 107 4.20 20.39 1.85
C THR A 107 3.18 20.81 2.91
N LEU A 108 3.63 21.08 4.14
CA LEU A 108 2.78 21.66 5.17
C LEU A 108 2.40 23.12 4.85
N PRO A 109 1.20 23.57 5.26
CA PRO A 109 0.77 24.95 5.08
C PRO A 109 1.66 25.95 5.81
N SER A 110 1.61 27.21 5.38
CA SER A 110 2.39 28.31 5.99
C SER A 110 2.10 28.54 7.47
N SER A 111 0.94 28.08 7.97
CA SER A 111 0.61 28.07 9.40
C SER A 111 1.61 27.26 10.25
N PHE A 112 2.35 26.33 9.64
CA PHE A 112 3.39 25.53 10.29
C PHE A 112 4.83 26.02 10.01
N SER A 113 4.98 27.23 9.47
CA SER A 113 6.29 27.81 9.09
C SER A 113 7.31 27.84 10.22
N GLN A 114 6.88 27.98 11.48
CA GLN A 114 7.76 27.94 12.65
C GLN A 114 8.53 26.61 12.76
N ILE A 115 7.85 25.47 12.53
CA ILE A 115 8.46 24.13 12.59
C ILE A 115 9.49 23.99 11.47
N LYS A 116 9.15 24.43 10.25
CA LYS A 116 10.06 24.41 9.11
C LYS A 116 11.32 25.25 9.37
N ASN A 117 11.18 26.44 9.96
CA ASN A 117 12.31 27.30 10.28
C ASN A 117 13.20 26.70 11.37
N ALA A 118 12.61 26.07 12.40
CA ALA A 118 13.35 25.36 13.44
C ALA A 118 14.20 24.22 12.84
N TYR A 119 13.61 23.38 11.99
CA TYR A 119 14.32 22.30 11.30
C TYR A 119 15.48 22.81 10.44
N ASN A 120 15.29 23.89 9.68
CA ASN A 120 16.36 24.43 8.83
C ASN A 120 17.52 25.05 9.62
N THR A 121 17.25 25.54 10.84
CA THR A 121 18.25 26.19 11.71
C THR A 121 19.01 25.18 12.56
N LEU A 122 18.32 24.11 12.97
CA LEU A 122 18.92 22.99 13.68
C LEU A 122 19.61 22.09 12.66
N ASN A 123 20.93 22.15 12.58
CA ASN A 123 21.75 21.30 11.70
C ASN A 123 21.78 19.82 12.16
N GLN A 124 20.69 19.34 12.74
CA GLN A 124 20.49 18.02 13.33
C GLN A 124 19.63 17.16 12.39
N SER A 125 19.90 15.86 12.37
CA SER A 125 19.04 14.91 11.65
C SER A 125 17.80 14.62 12.48
N TRP A 126 16.63 14.92 11.94
CA TRP A 126 15.36 14.54 12.57
C TRP A 126 14.94 13.16 12.07
N GLY A 127 14.50 12.31 12.99
CA GLY A 127 13.77 11.09 12.71
C GLY A 127 12.29 11.39 12.44
N VAL A 128 11.57 10.40 11.89
CA VAL A 128 10.13 10.56 11.63
C VAL A 128 9.27 10.38 12.89
N ASN A 129 9.89 9.95 14.00
CA ASN A 129 9.26 9.75 15.30
C ASN A 129 9.63 10.84 16.32
N ASP A 130 10.47 11.80 15.94
CA ASP A 130 10.85 12.96 16.77
C ASP A 130 9.76 14.04 16.68
#